data_AF-A0A022WFQ0-F1
#
_entry.id   AF-A0A022WFQ0-F1
#
_cell.length_a   1.000
_cell.length_b   1.000
_cell.length_c   1.000
_cell.angle_alpha   90.00
_cell.angle_beta   90.00
_cell.angle_gamma   90.00
#
_symmetry.space_group_name_H-M   'P 1'
#
loop_
_entity.id
_entity.type
_entity.pdbx_description
1 polymer ?
#
loop_
_entity_poly.entity_id
_entity_poly.type
_entity_poly.pdbx_seq_one_letter_code
_entity_poly.pdbx_strand_id
1 'polypeptide(L)'
;MAATLPRRARPAIDQGQERLIYSNTSLLHGHPPVIKTRAQLSLEENLQANAPQSQAAAQPAQISNPKFRETRPRLLLMGLRRSGKSSIQSVVFHKMPPTETLFLESTTRIQKDAIHSFMDFQIWDFPGQLEYLEPSFDQEELFSNLGALVWVIDAQDDYLEAVTRLNKTILMIQQYYPHINIEVFIHKVDGLSEEYRSDTFQDIVQRISDELSDAGYENAPIHYYLTSIYDYSVFEAFSKVIQKLIPQLSTLENLINILSNNSGMEKTYLFDVLSKIYIASDTRPVDMACYEMCSDYIDVIVDISELYSWDHPDRKAKGPQVSEAESHVILHDKCMIHLMEMNKYLCLVSVIKNPDAKEKKGLIDMNCRTFQYALNEVFSRTWDQE
;
A
#
# COMPACT_ATOMS: atom_id res chain seq x y z
N MET A 1 28.74 41.50 57.52
CA MET A 1 29.43 40.19 57.59
C MET A 1 28.39 39.10 57.51
N ALA A 2 28.19 38.50 56.33
CA ALA A 2 27.25 37.40 56.12
C ALA A 2 28.07 36.18 55.65
N ALA A 3 27.96 35.08 56.38
CA ALA A 3 28.79 33.90 56.23
C ALA A 3 28.32 33.02 55.06
N THR A 4 29.28 32.62 54.23
CA THR A 4 29.19 31.71 53.09
C THR A 4 29.11 30.25 53.56
N LEU A 5 28.21 29.45 52.96
CA LEU A 5 28.19 27.98 53.08
C LEU A 5 28.15 27.34 51.67
N PRO A 6 28.75 26.14 51.48
CA PRO A 6 29.31 25.72 50.19
C PRO A 6 28.40 24.79 49.36
N ARG A 7 28.56 24.85 48.03
CA ARG A 7 27.90 23.97 47.05
C ARG A 7 28.40 22.52 47.18
N ARG A 8 27.46 21.58 47.36
CA ARG A 8 27.72 20.12 47.32
C ARG A 8 28.00 19.64 45.89
N ALA A 9 29.08 18.86 45.74
CA ALA A 9 29.53 18.22 44.51
C ALA A 9 28.61 17.05 44.09
N ARG A 10 28.45 16.84 42.77
CA ARG A 10 27.78 15.67 42.19
C ARG A 10 28.72 14.44 42.20
N PRO A 11 28.23 13.21 42.42
CA PRO A 11 29.08 12.01 42.36
C PRO A 11 29.35 11.61 40.91
N ALA A 12 30.58 11.15 40.66
CA ALA A 12 31.01 10.51 39.41
C ALA A 12 30.41 9.10 39.29
N ILE A 13 29.94 8.73 38.10
CA ILE A 13 29.44 7.40 37.76
C ILE A 13 30.53 6.68 36.96
N ASP A 14 30.91 5.48 37.39
CA ASP A 14 31.90 4.62 36.71
C ASP A 14 31.38 4.09 35.36
N GLN A 15 32.29 3.99 34.38
CA GLN A 15 32.01 3.46 33.05
C GLN A 15 31.94 1.93 33.06
N GLY A 16 30.74 1.38 32.76
CA GLY A 16 30.53 -0.03 32.46
C GLY A 16 30.96 -0.38 31.02
N GLN A 17 31.50 -1.59 30.85
CA GLN A 17 32.13 -2.09 29.62
C GLN A 17 31.14 -2.26 28.45
N GLU A 18 31.23 -1.39 27.44
CA GLU A 18 30.67 -1.65 26.10
C GLU A 18 31.72 -2.33 25.21
N ARG A 19 31.32 -3.41 24.53
CA ARG A 19 32.14 -4.15 23.57
C ARG A 19 32.38 -3.27 22.33
N LEU A 20 33.65 -2.91 22.10
CA LEU A 20 34.12 -2.19 20.93
C LEU A 20 34.08 -3.10 19.68
N ILE A 21 33.32 -2.72 18.66
CA ILE A 21 33.44 -3.28 17.29
C ILE A 21 34.28 -2.29 16.49
N TYR A 22 35.48 -2.72 16.09
CA TYR A 22 36.37 -1.92 15.25
C TYR A 22 36.02 -2.12 13.78
N SER A 23 35.60 -1.05 13.10
CA SER A 23 35.64 -0.95 11.65
C SER A 23 36.19 0.41 11.25
N ASN A 24 37.48 0.47 10.92
CA ASN A 24 37.97 1.12 9.69
C ASN A 24 39.50 1.31 9.70
N THR A 25 40.04 1.29 8.50
CA THR A 25 41.43 1.27 8.02
C THR A 25 42.29 2.48 8.38
N SER A 26 41.91 3.29 9.37
CA SER A 26 42.59 4.55 9.72
C SER A 26 43.72 4.39 10.74
N LEU A 27 43.97 3.17 11.25
CA LEU A 27 45.03 2.89 12.24
C LEU A 27 46.46 2.86 11.66
N LEU A 28 46.63 2.94 10.34
CA LEU A 28 47.94 2.83 9.69
C LEU A 28 48.70 4.17 9.54
N HIS A 29 48.12 5.31 9.93
CA HIS A 29 48.73 6.64 9.73
C HIS A 29 48.90 7.50 10.99
N GLY A 30 48.83 6.91 12.19
CA GLY A 30 49.38 7.55 13.40
C GLY A 30 48.65 8.80 13.92
N HIS A 31 47.37 9.00 13.59
CA HIS A 31 46.55 10.06 14.19
C HIS A 31 45.78 9.54 15.42
N PRO A 32 45.53 10.39 16.45
CA PRO A 32 44.79 9.98 17.65
C PRO A 32 43.33 9.63 17.30
N PRO A 33 42.73 8.63 17.97
CA PRO A 33 41.37 8.18 17.67
C PRO A 33 40.36 9.27 18.02
N VAL A 34 39.53 9.65 17.04
CA VAL A 34 38.42 10.58 17.25
C VAL A 34 37.19 9.78 17.67
N ILE A 35 36.69 10.06 18.86
CA ILE A 35 35.48 9.43 19.41
C ILE A 35 34.27 10.10 18.76
N LYS A 36 33.50 9.35 17.96
CA LYS A 36 32.24 9.79 17.36
C LYS A 36 31.10 8.89 17.82
N THR A 37 29.92 9.46 17.96
CA THR A 37 28.69 8.72 18.27
C THR A 37 28.13 8.05 17.02
N ARG A 38 27.32 6.99 17.19
CA ARG A 38 26.71 6.22 16.07
C ARG A 38 25.88 7.10 15.13
N ALA A 39 25.24 8.13 15.67
CA ALA A 39 24.48 9.13 14.91
C ALA A 39 25.37 10.04 14.05
N GLN A 40 26.60 10.33 14.48
CA GLN A 40 27.55 11.11 13.67
C GLN A 40 28.12 10.29 12.51
N LEU A 41 28.31 8.98 12.70
CA LEU A 41 28.75 8.08 11.65
C LEU A 41 27.69 7.92 10.55
N SER A 42 26.41 7.78 10.92
CA SER A 42 25.31 7.71 9.95
C SER A 42 25.09 9.02 9.20
N LEU A 43 25.37 10.17 9.83
CA LEU A 43 25.25 11.47 9.17
C LEU A 43 26.36 11.66 8.12
N GLU A 44 27.58 11.20 8.40
CA GLU A 44 28.71 11.26 7.46
C GLU A 44 28.54 10.28 6.29
N GLU A 45 28.00 9.07 6.52
CA GLU A 45 27.64 8.14 5.44
C GLU A 45 26.60 8.75 4.48
N ASN A 46 25.58 9.41 5.03
CA ASN A 46 24.54 10.06 4.22
C ASN A 46 25.04 11.31 3.46
N LEU A 47 26.04 12.01 3.99
CA LEU A 47 26.65 13.18 3.32
C LEU A 47 27.65 12.77 2.22
N GLN A 48 28.31 11.62 2.34
CA GLN A 48 29.24 11.11 1.32
C GLN A 48 28.55 10.39 0.15
N ALA A 49 27.30 9.94 0.34
CA ALA A 49 26.50 9.29 -0.71
C ALA A 49 26.10 10.20 -1.89
N ASN A 50 26.38 11.51 -1.84
CA ASN A 50 25.94 12.50 -2.84
C ASN A 50 27.06 13.18 -3.66
N ALA A 51 28.24 12.56 -3.78
CA ALA A 51 29.29 13.03 -4.71
C ALA A 51 29.46 12.07 -5.91
N PRO A 52 29.52 12.55 -7.17
CA PRO A 52 29.67 11.69 -8.33
C PRO A 52 31.14 11.40 -8.61
N GLN A 53 31.61 10.17 -8.38
CA GLN A 53 32.89 9.70 -8.96
C GLN A 53 32.82 8.26 -9.47
N SER A 54 33.09 8.18 -10.77
CA SER A 54 33.40 7.05 -11.63
C SER A 54 34.59 6.19 -11.16
N GLN A 55 34.46 4.86 -11.19
CA GLN A 55 35.32 3.88 -11.89
C GLN A 55 35.10 2.44 -11.34
N ALA A 56 35.16 1.47 -12.25
CA ALA A 56 34.81 0.07 -12.05
C ALA A 56 35.83 -0.73 -11.22
N ALA A 57 35.35 -1.68 -10.42
CA ALA A 57 36.05 -2.92 -10.08
C ALA A 57 35.04 -4.02 -9.71
N ALA A 58 35.01 -5.08 -10.50
CA ALA A 58 34.12 -6.22 -10.35
C ALA A 58 34.54 -7.15 -9.19
N GLN A 59 33.58 -7.55 -8.36
CA GLN A 59 33.64 -8.77 -7.55
C GLN A 59 32.29 -9.51 -7.64
N PRO A 60 32.31 -10.85 -7.66
CA PRO A 60 31.20 -11.65 -8.18
C PRO A 60 30.02 -11.65 -7.21
N ALA A 61 28.90 -11.10 -7.67
CA ALA A 61 27.62 -11.21 -7.00
C ALA A 61 27.22 -12.69 -6.92
N GLN A 62 26.86 -13.14 -5.71
CA GLN A 62 26.15 -14.37 -5.49
C GLN A 62 24.90 -14.37 -6.39
N ILE A 63 24.82 -15.38 -7.25
CA ILE A 63 23.70 -15.60 -8.16
C ILE A 63 22.47 -15.86 -7.30
N SER A 64 21.69 -14.81 -7.05
CA SER A 64 20.30 -14.97 -6.63
C SER A 64 19.54 -15.54 -7.83
N ASN A 65 18.92 -16.70 -7.61
CA ASN A 65 18.15 -17.42 -8.63
C ASN A 65 17.17 -16.48 -9.34
N PRO A 66 17.23 -16.33 -10.68
CA PRO A 66 16.32 -15.46 -11.41
C PRO A 66 14.87 -15.98 -11.46
N LYS A 67 14.64 -17.24 -11.08
CA LYS A 67 13.32 -17.90 -11.18
C LYS A 67 12.30 -17.48 -10.11
N PHE A 68 12.72 -16.88 -8.99
CA PHE A 68 11.78 -16.50 -7.92
C PHE A 68 11.17 -15.10 -8.09
N ARG A 69 11.59 -14.36 -9.14
CA ARG A 69 11.01 -13.05 -9.48
C ARG A 69 9.81 -13.14 -10.42
N GLU A 70 9.50 -14.33 -10.95
CA GLU A 70 8.50 -14.53 -12.01
C GLU A 70 7.07 -14.76 -11.50
N THR A 71 6.85 -15.11 -10.24
CA THR A 71 5.51 -15.49 -9.71
C THR A 71 4.74 -14.37 -9.02
N ARG A 72 5.29 -13.14 -8.96
CA ARG A 72 4.59 -12.00 -8.34
C ARG A 72 3.52 -11.47 -9.30
N PRO A 73 2.25 -11.34 -8.86
CA PRO A 73 1.22 -10.72 -9.68
C PRO A 73 1.65 -9.31 -10.07
N ARG A 74 1.50 -8.97 -11.35
CA ARG A 74 1.84 -7.64 -11.87
C ARG A 74 0.56 -6.86 -12.13
N LEU A 75 0.61 -5.57 -11.81
CA LEU A 75 -0.41 -4.60 -12.11
C LEU A 75 0.19 -3.53 -13.02
N LEU A 76 -0.42 -3.33 -14.18
CA LEU A 76 0.08 -2.40 -15.20
C LEU A 76 -0.84 -1.19 -15.25
N LEU A 77 -0.27 -0.01 -15.07
CA LEU A 77 -0.96 1.27 -15.22
C LEU A 77 -0.70 1.82 -16.62
N MET A 78 -1.74 1.89 -17.45
CA MET A 78 -1.69 2.46 -18.80
C MET A 78 -2.66 3.63 -18.94
N GLY A 79 -2.46 4.44 -19.98
CA GLY A 79 -3.33 5.57 -20.30
C GLY A 79 -2.56 6.72 -20.95
N LEU A 80 -3.27 7.75 -21.41
CA LEU A 80 -2.69 8.90 -22.13
C LEU A 80 -1.71 9.71 -21.29
N ARG A 81 -0.75 10.39 -21.92
CA ARG A 81 0.17 11.29 -21.22
C ARG A 81 -0.62 12.31 -20.36
N ARG A 82 -0.18 12.55 -19.13
CA ARG A 82 -0.83 13.45 -18.14
C ARG A 82 -2.18 12.97 -17.57
N SER A 83 -2.59 11.73 -17.83
CA SER A 83 -3.82 11.16 -17.25
C SER A 83 -3.77 10.95 -15.72
N GLY A 84 -2.59 10.99 -15.09
CA GLY A 84 -2.44 10.89 -13.63
C GLY A 84 -1.86 9.57 -13.10
N LYS A 85 -1.45 8.63 -13.96
CA LYS A 85 -0.87 7.31 -13.59
C LYS A 85 0.19 7.39 -12.48
N SER A 86 1.23 8.21 -12.69
CA SER A 86 2.38 8.31 -11.78
C SER A 86 2.01 9.02 -10.47
N SER A 87 1.04 9.93 -10.52
CA SER A 87 0.45 10.57 -9.34
C SER A 87 -0.31 9.54 -8.50
N ILE A 88 -1.13 8.72 -9.15
CA ILE A 88 -1.86 7.62 -8.51
C ILE A 88 -0.89 6.66 -7.82
N GLN A 89 0.16 6.21 -8.51
CA GLN A 89 1.14 5.30 -7.92
C GLN A 89 1.85 5.92 -6.71
N SER A 90 2.28 7.18 -6.82
CA SER A 90 2.99 7.88 -5.73
C SER A 90 2.10 8.09 -4.50
N VAL A 91 0.83 8.46 -4.70
CA VAL A 91 -0.12 8.70 -3.60
C VAL A 91 -0.45 7.42 -2.87
N VAL A 92 -0.81 6.36 -3.60
CA VAL A 92 -1.29 5.11 -2.99
C VAL A 92 -0.16 4.31 -2.34
N PHE A 93 1.01 4.25 -2.97
CA PHE A 93 2.06 3.30 -2.56
C PHE A 93 3.28 3.95 -1.91
N HIS A 94 3.53 5.24 -2.16
CA HIS A 94 4.63 5.98 -1.53
C HIS A 94 4.15 6.95 -0.45
N LYS A 95 2.84 7.00 -0.17
CA LYS A 95 2.22 7.96 0.76
C LYS A 95 2.57 9.42 0.44
N MET A 96 2.79 9.73 -0.85
CA MET A 96 3.05 11.11 -1.27
C MET A 96 1.77 11.94 -1.14
N PRO A 97 1.81 13.11 -0.50
CA PRO A 97 0.67 14.01 -0.45
C PRO A 97 0.20 14.40 -1.85
N PRO A 98 -1.13 14.43 -2.14
CA PRO A 98 -1.65 14.76 -3.46
C PRO A 98 -1.17 16.12 -3.99
N THR A 99 -0.93 17.10 -3.11
CA THR A 99 -0.41 18.43 -3.44
C THR A 99 1.01 18.41 -4.00
N GLU A 100 1.83 17.42 -3.59
CA GLU A 100 3.21 17.28 -4.07
C GLU A 100 3.29 16.62 -5.45
N THR A 101 2.23 15.91 -5.86
CA THR A 101 2.19 15.22 -7.15
C THR A 101 2.26 16.16 -8.35
N LEU A 102 1.95 17.45 -8.16
CA LEU A 102 2.09 18.50 -9.18
C LEU A 102 3.54 18.68 -9.65
N PHE A 103 4.52 18.29 -8.81
CA PHE A 103 5.95 18.40 -9.10
C PHE A 103 6.53 17.14 -9.75
N LEU A 104 5.72 16.11 -9.98
CA LEU A 104 6.19 14.89 -10.65
C LEU A 104 6.54 15.19 -12.11
N GLU A 105 7.72 14.72 -12.51
CA GLU A 105 8.18 14.82 -13.90
C GLU A 105 7.42 13.84 -14.81
N SER A 106 7.41 14.13 -16.11
CA SER A 106 6.81 13.21 -17.09
C SER A 106 7.59 11.90 -17.16
N THR A 107 6.92 10.77 -16.94
CA THR A 107 7.50 9.43 -17.12
C THR A 107 7.94 9.21 -18.57
N THR A 108 9.24 9.00 -18.77
CA THR A 108 9.86 8.74 -20.09
C THR A 108 10.19 7.26 -20.32
N ARG A 109 10.25 6.47 -19.25
CA ARG A 109 10.59 5.04 -19.27
C ARG A 109 9.64 4.29 -18.33
N ILE A 110 9.40 3.02 -18.62
CA ILE A 110 8.60 2.16 -17.75
C ILE A 110 9.24 2.11 -16.36
N GLN A 111 8.51 2.58 -15.36
CA GLN A 111 8.94 2.48 -13.97
C GLN A 111 8.38 1.19 -13.39
N LYS A 112 9.27 0.32 -12.92
CA LYS A 112 8.92 -0.94 -12.26
C LYS A 112 9.11 -0.75 -10.76
N ASP A 113 8.02 -0.84 -10.02
CA ASP A 113 8.01 -0.67 -8.58
C ASP A 113 7.57 -1.97 -7.90
N ALA A 114 8.31 -2.38 -6.88
CA ALA A 114 8.10 -3.63 -6.19
C ALA A 114 7.57 -3.32 -4.78
N ILE A 115 6.31 -3.66 -4.57
CA ILE A 115 5.61 -3.30 -3.34
C ILE A 115 5.64 -4.48 -2.40
N HIS A 116 6.32 -4.27 -1.28
CA HIS A 116 6.38 -5.21 -0.18
C HIS A 116 5.15 -5.05 0.72
N SER A 117 4.09 -5.76 0.36
CA SER A 117 2.84 -5.82 1.11
C SER A 117 2.58 -7.27 1.55
N PHE A 118 1.38 -7.57 2.04
CA PHE A 118 0.94 -8.93 2.36
C PHE A 118 1.05 -9.88 1.15
N MET A 119 0.87 -9.33 -0.05
CA MET A 119 1.12 -9.95 -1.33
C MET A 119 2.19 -9.10 -1.99
N ASP A 120 3.36 -9.68 -2.28
CA ASP A 120 4.37 -8.99 -3.06
C ASP A 120 3.86 -8.86 -4.50
N PHE A 121 3.52 -7.65 -4.93
CA PHE A 121 3.14 -7.38 -6.31
C PHE A 121 4.04 -6.31 -6.94
N GLN A 122 4.07 -6.28 -8.26
CA GLN A 122 4.80 -5.26 -9.00
C GLN A 122 3.84 -4.32 -9.69
N ILE A 123 4.06 -3.02 -9.55
CA ILE A 123 3.36 -1.99 -10.32
C ILE A 123 4.27 -1.48 -11.41
N TRP A 124 3.76 -1.49 -12.63
CA TRP A 124 4.46 -0.97 -13.78
C TRP A 124 3.72 0.29 -14.26
N ASP A 125 4.37 1.45 -14.21
CA ASP A 125 3.85 2.70 -14.80
C ASP A 125 4.30 2.80 -16.25
N PHE A 126 3.34 2.74 -17.17
CA PHE A 126 3.61 2.80 -18.59
C PHE A 126 3.58 4.25 -19.12
N PRO A 127 4.65 4.71 -19.78
CA PRO A 127 4.72 6.07 -20.32
C PRO A 127 3.68 6.25 -21.45
N GLY A 128 2.75 7.19 -21.26
CA GLY A 128 1.64 7.42 -22.20
C GLY A 128 2.03 8.02 -23.56
N GLN A 129 3.32 8.20 -23.83
CA GLN A 129 3.85 8.64 -25.14
C GLN A 129 4.30 7.47 -26.01
N LEU A 130 4.54 6.29 -25.41
CA LEU A 130 5.04 5.13 -26.15
C LEU A 130 3.86 4.34 -26.71
N GLU A 131 3.95 3.97 -27.97
CA GLU A 131 3.04 3.01 -28.56
C GLU A 131 3.61 1.61 -28.30
N TYR A 132 2.95 0.85 -27.41
CA TYR A 132 3.31 -0.55 -27.11
C TYR A 132 3.14 -1.50 -28.31
N LEU A 133 2.55 -1.00 -29.40
CA LEU A 133 2.42 -1.69 -30.68
C LEU A 133 3.69 -1.58 -31.54
N GLU A 134 4.69 -0.81 -31.11
CA GLU A 134 5.98 -0.84 -31.80
C GLU A 134 6.65 -2.21 -31.65
N PRO A 135 7.19 -2.79 -32.74
CA PRO A 135 7.88 -4.09 -32.71
C PRO A 135 9.19 -4.08 -31.91
N SER A 136 9.57 -2.93 -31.36
CA SER A 136 10.70 -2.75 -30.44
C SER A 136 10.37 -3.20 -29.01
N PHE A 137 9.09 -3.32 -28.66
CA PHE A 137 8.62 -3.71 -27.33
C PHE A 137 8.33 -5.20 -27.23
N ASP A 138 8.84 -5.82 -26.16
CA ASP A 138 8.54 -7.20 -25.83
C ASP A 138 7.16 -7.30 -25.15
N GLN A 139 6.13 -7.53 -25.98
CA GLN A 139 4.76 -7.72 -25.53
C GLN A 139 4.61 -8.99 -24.66
N GLU A 140 5.44 -10.01 -24.89
CA GLU A 140 5.43 -11.21 -24.06
C GLU A 140 5.95 -10.88 -22.65
N GLU A 141 7.03 -10.10 -22.51
CA GLU A 141 7.51 -9.68 -21.18
C GLU A 141 6.46 -8.86 -20.41
N LEU A 142 5.73 -7.99 -21.11
CA LEU A 142 4.74 -7.09 -20.52
C LEU A 142 3.48 -7.80 -20.05
N PHE A 143 2.89 -8.66 -20.91
CA PHE A 143 1.56 -9.21 -20.68
C PHE A 143 1.54 -10.65 -20.15
N SER A 144 2.64 -11.42 -20.26
CA SER A 144 2.66 -12.85 -19.87
C SER A 144 2.31 -13.12 -18.40
N ASN A 145 2.77 -12.28 -17.46
CA ASN A 145 2.51 -12.44 -16.02
C ASN A 145 1.65 -11.29 -15.48
N LEU A 146 0.84 -10.66 -16.33
CA LEU A 146 -0.01 -9.56 -15.91
C LEU A 146 -1.28 -10.10 -15.24
N GLY A 147 -1.55 -9.68 -14.01
CA GLY A 147 -2.78 -10.05 -13.30
C GLY A 147 -3.95 -9.12 -13.65
N ALA A 148 -3.67 -7.82 -13.70
CA ALA A 148 -4.67 -6.81 -14.06
C ALA A 148 -4.04 -5.64 -14.83
N LEU A 149 -4.78 -5.17 -15.83
CA LEU A 149 -4.52 -3.92 -16.54
C LEU A 149 -5.46 -2.85 -15.98
N VAL A 150 -4.86 -1.77 -15.47
CA VAL A 150 -5.59 -0.56 -15.04
C VAL A 150 -5.38 0.53 -16.07
N TRP A 151 -6.44 0.91 -16.78
CA TRP A 151 -6.43 1.99 -17.76
C TRP A 151 -6.98 3.28 -17.18
N VAL A 152 -6.15 4.33 -17.16
CA VAL A 152 -6.48 5.63 -16.56
C VAL A 152 -6.90 6.63 -17.64
N ILE A 153 -8.16 7.06 -17.58
CA ILE A 153 -8.78 8.09 -18.43
C ILE A 153 -8.91 9.37 -17.62
N ASP A 154 -8.48 10.51 -18.16
CA ASP A 154 -8.71 11.81 -17.55
C ASP A 154 -10.13 12.29 -17.87
N ALA A 155 -10.98 12.50 -16.86
CA ALA A 155 -12.35 12.97 -17.05
C ALA A 155 -12.46 14.48 -17.33
N GLN A 156 -11.38 15.24 -17.14
CA GLN A 156 -11.35 16.70 -17.36
C GLN A 156 -10.80 17.08 -18.74
N ASP A 157 -10.14 16.16 -19.44
CA ASP A 157 -9.56 16.36 -20.79
C ASP A 157 -10.39 15.62 -21.84
N ASP A 158 -10.05 15.78 -23.12
CA ASP A 158 -10.67 15.02 -24.21
C ASP A 158 -10.31 13.52 -24.12
N TYR A 159 -11.30 12.71 -23.75
CA TYR A 159 -11.15 11.26 -23.57
C TYR A 159 -11.37 10.45 -24.86
N LEU A 160 -11.72 11.08 -25.99
CA LEU A 160 -11.94 10.36 -27.26
C LEU A 160 -10.72 9.53 -27.67
N GLU A 161 -9.53 10.15 -27.67
CA GLU A 161 -8.29 9.44 -28.01
C GLU A 161 -7.97 8.32 -27.00
N ALA A 162 -8.31 8.53 -25.73
CA ALA A 162 -8.09 7.55 -24.66
C ALA A 162 -8.98 6.31 -24.87
N VAL A 163 -10.24 6.51 -25.23
CA VAL A 163 -11.22 5.44 -25.51
C VAL A 163 -10.80 4.64 -26.74
N THR A 164 -10.45 5.31 -27.85
CA THR A 164 -10.00 4.60 -29.06
C THR A 164 -8.72 3.79 -28.80
N ARG A 165 -7.76 4.31 -28.03
CA ARG A 165 -6.56 3.53 -27.65
C ARG A 165 -6.90 2.39 -26.69
N LEU A 166 -7.80 2.59 -25.73
CA LEU A 166 -8.26 1.55 -24.84
C LEU A 166 -8.87 0.38 -25.62
N ASN A 167 -9.80 0.64 -26.53
CA ASN A 167 -10.46 -0.40 -27.31
C ASN A 167 -9.48 -1.21 -28.16
N LYS A 168 -8.50 -0.56 -28.79
CA LYS A 168 -7.39 -1.27 -29.47
C LYS A 168 -6.60 -2.17 -28.52
N THR A 169 -6.34 -1.72 -27.30
CA THR A 169 -5.61 -2.47 -26.27
C THR A 169 -6.41 -3.68 -25.82
N ILE A 170 -7.72 -3.50 -25.55
CA ILE A 170 -8.64 -4.56 -25.12
C ILE A 170 -8.73 -5.66 -26.19
N LEU A 171 -8.92 -5.29 -27.46
CA LEU A 171 -9.00 -6.27 -28.55
C LEU A 171 -7.72 -7.09 -28.69
N MET A 172 -6.55 -6.47 -28.49
CA MET A 172 -5.27 -7.19 -28.50
C MET A 172 -5.15 -8.14 -27.30
N ILE A 173 -5.43 -7.65 -26.08
CA ILE A 173 -5.35 -8.47 -24.87
C ILE A 173 -6.33 -9.64 -24.93
N GLN A 174 -7.54 -9.43 -25.42
CA GLN A 174 -8.54 -10.49 -25.54
C GLN A 174 -8.08 -11.62 -26.48
N GLN A 175 -7.36 -11.28 -27.55
CA GLN A 175 -6.87 -12.26 -28.53
C GLN A 175 -5.72 -13.10 -28.00
N TYR A 176 -4.80 -12.50 -27.24
CA TYR A 176 -3.55 -13.17 -26.82
C TYR A 176 -3.52 -13.56 -25.34
N TYR A 177 -4.19 -12.81 -24.46
CA TYR A 177 -4.12 -12.92 -23.00
C TYR A 177 -5.50 -12.77 -22.32
N PRO A 178 -6.42 -13.73 -22.50
CA PRO A 178 -7.80 -13.64 -21.98
C PRO A 178 -7.93 -13.74 -20.45
N HIS A 179 -6.84 -14.01 -19.73
CA HIS A 179 -6.81 -14.16 -18.27
C HIS A 179 -6.61 -12.83 -17.53
N ILE A 180 -6.29 -11.75 -18.25
CA ILE A 180 -5.98 -10.45 -17.66
C ILE A 180 -7.30 -9.73 -17.32
N ASN A 181 -7.44 -9.29 -16.08
CA ASN A 181 -8.56 -8.45 -15.67
C ASN A 181 -8.38 -7.02 -16.21
N ILE A 182 -9.42 -6.46 -16.83
CA ILE A 182 -9.38 -5.12 -17.42
C ILE A 182 -10.22 -4.17 -16.56
N GLU A 183 -9.57 -3.14 -16.05
CA GLU A 183 -10.13 -2.21 -15.08
C GLU A 183 -9.89 -0.78 -15.60
N VAL A 184 -10.94 0.04 -15.65
CA VAL A 184 -10.89 1.41 -16.20
C VAL A 184 -11.13 2.40 -15.09
N PHE A 185 -10.15 3.28 -14.87
CA PHE A 185 -10.22 4.36 -13.90
C PHE A 185 -10.55 5.65 -14.65
N ILE A 186 -11.77 6.15 -14.43
CA ILE A 186 -12.19 7.49 -14.85
C ILE A 186 -11.70 8.43 -13.75
N HIS A 187 -10.61 9.12 -14.04
CA HIS A 187 -9.78 9.82 -13.07
C HIS A 187 -9.99 11.34 -13.10
N LYS A 188 -9.57 12.03 -12.05
CA LYS A 188 -9.71 13.48 -11.83
C LYS A 188 -11.17 13.96 -11.77
N VAL A 189 -12.02 13.17 -11.12
CA VAL A 189 -13.44 13.51 -10.95
C VAL A 189 -13.68 14.61 -9.91
N ASP A 190 -12.65 15.00 -9.15
CA ASP A 190 -12.67 16.01 -8.09
C ASP A 190 -13.15 17.38 -8.56
N GLY A 191 -12.75 17.81 -9.77
CA GLY A 191 -13.16 19.09 -10.34
C GLY A 191 -14.58 19.12 -10.94
N LEU A 192 -15.27 17.98 -10.97
CA LEU A 192 -16.56 17.83 -11.65
C LEU A 192 -17.73 17.84 -10.65
N SER A 193 -18.88 18.38 -11.06
CA SER A 193 -20.13 18.26 -10.29
C SER A 193 -20.67 16.83 -10.33
N GLU A 194 -21.47 16.44 -9.33
CA GLU A 194 -22.01 15.07 -9.21
C GLU A 194 -22.87 14.65 -10.42
N GLU A 195 -23.68 15.58 -10.95
CA GLU A 195 -24.45 15.37 -12.18
C GLU A 195 -23.52 15.10 -13.37
N TYR A 196 -22.49 15.94 -13.56
CA TYR A 196 -21.55 15.80 -14.67
C TYR A 196 -20.69 14.53 -14.55
N ARG A 197 -20.35 14.09 -13.33
CA ARG A 197 -19.67 12.80 -13.10
C ARG A 197 -20.50 11.63 -13.60
N SER A 198 -21.80 11.64 -13.30
CA SER A 198 -22.73 10.58 -13.71
C SER A 198 -22.90 10.56 -15.23
N ASP A 199 -23.04 11.72 -15.86
CA ASP A 199 -23.17 11.85 -17.31
C ASP A 199 -21.89 11.40 -18.02
N THR A 200 -20.72 11.86 -17.56
CA THR A 200 -19.41 11.50 -18.13
C THR A 200 -19.15 10.00 -17.97
N PHE A 201 -19.52 9.42 -16.82
CA PHE A 201 -19.42 7.98 -16.60
C PHE A 201 -20.26 7.20 -17.61
N GLN A 202 -21.53 7.56 -17.77
CA GLN A 202 -22.42 6.88 -18.71
C GLN A 202 -21.94 7.01 -20.16
N ASP A 203 -21.49 8.20 -20.57
CA ASP A 203 -21.00 8.44 -21.92
C ASP A 203 -19.71 7.65 -22.20
N ILE A 204 -18.74 7.61 -21.28
CA ILE A 204 -17.52 6.80 -21.44
C ILE A 204 -17.84 5.31 -21.53
N VAL A 205 -18.70 4.81 -20.63
CA VAL A 205 -19.11 3.39 -20.62
C VAL A 205 -19.81 3.02 -21.91
N GLN A 206 -20.76 3.85 -22.35
CA GLN A 206 -21.50 3.61 -23.58
C GLN A 206 -20.57 3.59 -24.81
N ARG A 207 -19.67 4.58 -24.95
CA ARG A 207 -18.74 4.63 -26.09
C ARG A 207 -17.80 3.44 -26.14
N ILE A 208 -17.26 3.03 -24.99
CA ILE A 208 -16.40 1.84 -24.91
C ILE A 208 -17.20 0.60 -25.31
N SER A 209 -18.42 0.45 -24.79
CA SER A 209 -19.29 -0.68 -25.12
C SER A 209 -19.68 -0.72 -26.60
N ASP A 210 -20.03 0.42 -27.19
CA ASP A 210 -20.45 0.54 -28.60
C ASP A 210 -19.28 0.20 -29.54
N GLU A 211 -18.08 0.77 -29.31
CA GLU A 211 -16.89 0.48 -30.13
C GLU A 211 -16.44 -0.99 -30.01
N LEU A 212 -16.56 -1.61 -28.83
CA LEU A 212 -16.25 -3.02 -28.65
C LEU A 212 -17.29 -3.93 -29.32
N SER A 213 -18.57 -3.55 -29.25
CA SER A 213 -19.66 -4.24 -29.95
C SER A 213 -19.47 -4.18 -31.47
N ASP A 214 -19.08 -3.03 -32.01
CA ASP A 214 -18.77 -2.86 -33.44
C ASP A 214 -17.59 -3.73 -33.89
N ALA A 215 -16.61 -3.97 -33.00
CA ALA A 215 -15.50 -4.88 -33.23
C ALA A 215 -15.87 -6.38 -33.04
N GLY A 216 -17.14 -6.68 -32.72
CA GLY A 216 -17.65 -8.04 -32.53
C GLY A 216 -17.38 -8.63 -31.15
N TYR A 217 -17.01 -7.80 -30.16
CA TYR A 217 -16.78 -8.22 -28.78
C TYR A 217 -17.91 -7.74 -27.87
N GLU A 218 -18.98 -8.55 -27.80
CA GLU A 218 -20.12 -8.30 -26.93
C GLU A 218 -19.83 -8.78 -25.49
N ASN A 219 -20.20 -7.97 -24.49
CA ASN A 219 -20.10 -8.27 -23.05
C ASN A 219 -18.67 -8.51 -22.52
N ALA A 220 -17.74 -7.62 -22.86
CA ALA A 220 -16.42 -7.57 -22.23
C ALA A 220 -16.54 -7.43 -20.69
N PRO A 221 -15.83 -8.24 -19.87
CA PRO A 221 -15.85 -8.12 -18.41
C PRO A 221 -15.00 -6.93 -17.91
N ILE A 222 -15.33 -5.73 -18.37
CA ILE A 222 -14.64 -4.49 -18.02
C ILE A 222 -15.32 -3.89 -16.79
N HIS A 223 -14.50 -3.44 -15.85
CA HIS A 223 -14.99 -2.77 -14.64
C HIS A 223 -14.57 -1.30 -14.65
N TYR A 224 -15.47 -0.43 -14.25
CA TYR A 224 -15.29 1.01 -14.30
C TYR A 224 -15.31 1.59 -12.88
N TYR A 225 -14.40 2.52 -12.59
CA TYR A 225 -14.32 3.20 -11.30
C TYR A 225 -14.13 4.69 -11.51
N LEU A 226 -14.89 5.49 -10.76
CA LEU A 226 -14.63 6.90 -10.60
C LEU A 226 -13.53 7.06 -9.55
N THR A 227 -12.46 7.77 -9.89
CA THR A 227 -11.30 7.90 -8.99
C THR A 227 -10.78 9.32 -8.92
N SER A 228 -10.29 9.70 -7.75
CA SER A 228 -9.53 10.92 -7.51
C SER A 228 -8.39 10.63 -6.53
N ILE A 229 -7.28 11.36 -6.65
CA ILE A 229 -6.18 11.30 -5.67
C ILE A 229 -6.43 12.18 -4.44
N TYR A 230 -7.45 13.04 -4.47
CA TYR A 230 -7.80 13.93 -3.37
C TYR A 230 -8.81 13.33 -2.39
N ASP A 231 -9.45 12.24 -2.79
CA ASP A 231 -10.35 11.47 -1.94
C ASP A 231 -9.86 10.02 -1.82
N TYR A 232 -10.58 9.22 -1.05
CA TYR A 232 -10.22 7.82 -0.83
C TYR A 232 -10.63 6.88 -1.98
N SER A 233 -11.29 7.39 -3.03
CA SER A 233 -11.92 6.55 -4.08
C SER A 233 -10.90 5.75 -4.88
N VAL A 234 -9.69 6.31 -5.06
CA VAL A 234 -8.58 5.61 -5.70
C VAL A 234 -8.16 4.37 -4.89
N PHE A 235 -8.11 4.47 -3.56
CA PHE A 235 -7.78 3.34 -2.70
C PHE A 235 -8.88 2.28 -2.71
N GLU A 236 -10.16 2.70 -2.74
CA GLU A 236 -11.28 1.77 -2.88
C GLU A 236 -11.24 1.02 -4.22
N ALA A 237 -10.97 1.73 -5.32
CA ALA A 237 -10.84 1.15 -6.64
C ALA A 237 -9.69 0.12 -6.67
N PHE A 238 -8.49 0.49 -6.18
CA PHE A 238 -7.38 -0.47 -6.08
C PHE A 238 -7.69 -1.67 -5.20
N SER A 239 -8.45 -1.48 -4.12
CA SER A 239 -8.85 -2.58 -3.24
C SER A 239 -9.68 -3.61 -3.99
N LYS A 240 -10.63 -3.18 -4.82
CA LYS A 240 -11.42 -4.07 -5.69
C LYS A 240 -10.57 -4.72 -6.78
N VAL A 241 -9.61 -4.00 -7.36
CA VAL A 241 -8.69 -4.57 -8.36
C VAL A 241 -7.81 -5.65 -7.75
N ILE A 242 -7.21 -5.38 -6.60
CA ILE A 242 -6.32 -6.32 -5.90
C ILE A 242 -7.09 -7.53 -5.38
N GLN A 243 -8.33 -7.35 -4.91
CA GLN A 243 -9.21 -8.45 -4.50
C GLN A 243 -9.38 -9.51 -5.60
N LYS A 244 -9.56 -9.10 -6.85
CA LYS A 244 -9.68 -10.02 -8.00
C LYS A 244 -8.40 -10.79 -8.29
N LEU A 245 -7.25 -10.31 -7.82
CA LEU A 245 -5.96 -10.98 -7.97
C LEU A 245 -5.72 -12.05 -6.89
N ILE A 246 -6.52 -12.08 -5.83
CA ILE A 246 -6.33 -13.00 -4.70
C ILE A 246 -7.08 -14.31 -4.96
N PRO A 247 -6.40 -15.46 -5.12
CA PRO A 247 -7.05 -16.72 -5.49
C PRO A 247 -8.04 -17.26 -4.44
N GLN A 248 -7.90 -16.89 -3.16
CA GLN A 248 -8.69 -17.40 -2.04
C GLN A 248 -9.60 -16.34 -1.40
N LEU A 249 -9.96 -15.29 -2.14
CA LEU A 249 -10.78 -14.19 -1.64
C LEU A 249 -12.09 -14.68 -0.99
N SER A 250 -12.79 -15.61 -1.64
CA SER A 250 -14.08 -16.14 -1.15
C SER A 250 -13.98 -16.79 0.23
N THR A 251 -12.83 -17.40 0.55
CA THR A 251 -12.59 -17.98 1.88
C THR A 251 -12.39 -16.87 2.92
N LEU A 252 -11.62 -15.82 2.58
CA LEU A 252 -11.41 -14.67 3.45
C LEU A 252 -12.72 -13.92 3.74
N GLU A 253 -13.53 -13.65 2.70
CA GLU A 253 -14.84 -13.02 2.84
C GLU A 253 -15.76 -13.85 3.75
N ASN A 254 -15.79 -15.17 3.57
CA ASN A 254 -16.59 -16.05 4.42
C ASN A 254 -16.13 -16.02 5.89
N LEU A 255 -14.82 -16.02 6.15
CA LEU A 255 -14.28 -15.90 7.51
C LEU A 255 -14.63 -14.55 8.14
N ILE A 256 -14.52 -13.46 7.39
CA ILE A 256 -14.91 -12.12 7.84
C ILE A 256 -16.41 -12.08 8.13
N ASN A 257 -17.25 -12.62 7.25
CA ASN A 257 -18.71 -12.66 7.46
C ASN A 257 -19.08 -13.43 8.74
N ILE A 258 -18.42 -14.56 9.02
CA ILE A 258 -18.62 -15.32 10.27
C ILE A 258 -18.24 -14.47 11.48
N LEU A 259 -17.09 -13.79 11.43
CA LEU A 259 -16.64 -12.90 12.51
C LEU A 259 -17.63 -11.75 12.73
N SER A 260 -18.01 -11.05 11.66
CA SER A 260 -18.87 -9.89 11.75
C SER A 260 -20.26 -10.24 12.28
N ASN A 261 -20.84 -11.36 11.83
CA ASN A 261 -22.16 -11.81 12.29
C ASN A 261 -22.14 -12.28 13.75
N ASN A 262 -21.10 -12.99 14.19
CA ASN A 262 -21.00 -13.50 15.56
C ASN A 262 -20.67 -12.39 16.58
N SER A 263 -19.92 -11.37 16.17
CA SER A 263 -19.50 -10.25 17.02
C SER A 263 -20.44 -9.05 16.95
N GLY A 264 -21.45 -9.06 16.07
CA GLY A 264 -22.37 -7.94 15.87
C GLY A 264 -21.69 -6.70 15.28
N MET A 265 -20.64 -6.89 14.48
CA MET A 265 -19.96 -5.80 13.78
C MET A 265 -20.81 -5.37 12.59
N GLU A 266 -20.95 -4.07 12.35
CA GLU A 266 -21.71 -3.53 11.21
C GLU A 266 -20.90 -3.53 9.91
N LYS A 267 -19.59 -3.35 10.01
CA LYS A 267 -18.69 -3.41 8.86
C LYS A 267 -17.31 -3.87 9.33
N THR A 268 -16.65 -4.68 8.52
CA THR A 268 -15.31 -5.18 8.85
C THR A 268 -14.45 -5.15 7.59
N TYR A 269 -13.24 -4.62 7.75
CA TYR A 269 -12.24 -4.52 6.70
C TYR A 269 -10.93 -5.16 7.16
N LEU A 270 -10.30 -5.89 6.26
CA LEU A 270 -8.94 -6.37 6.43
C LEU A 270 -8.01 -5.50 5.57
N PHE A 271 -7.28 -4.60 6.21
CA PHE A 271 -6.43 -3.60 5.58
C PHE A 271 -4.97 -4.03 5.52
N ASP A 272 -4.29 -3.68 4.45
CA ASP A 272 -2.84 -3.52 4.45
C ASP A 272 -2.46 -2.17 5.08
N VAL A 273 -1.64 -2.20 6.12
CA VAL A 273 -1.29 -1.03 6.95
C VAL A 273 -0.55 0.05 6.16
N LEU A 274 0.31 -0.35 5.21
CA LEU A 274 1.15 0.58 4.45
C LEU A 274 0.39 1.24 3.30
N SER A 275 -0.28 0.46 2.46
CA SER A 275 -0.97 0.97 1.27
C SER A 275 -2.38 1.49 1.54
N LYS A 276 -2.95 1.22 2.72
CA LYS A 276 -4.35 1.49 3.08
C LYS A 276 -5.37 0.76 2.22
N ILE A 277 -4.95 -0.21 1.42
CA ILE A 277 -5.84 -1.01 0.59
C ILE A 277 -6.49 -2.09 1.45
N TYR A 278 -7.80 -2.29 1.30
CA TYR A 278 -8.48 -3.41 1.94
C TYR A 278 -8.51 -4.63 1.03
N ILE A 279 -8.05 -5.74 1.58
CA ILE A 279 -7.82 -7.01 0.88
C ILE A 279 -9.08 -7.84 0.85
N ALA A 280 -9.88 -7.74 1.90
CA ALA A 280 -11.16 -8.39 2.01
C ALA A 280 -12.05 -7.55 2.91
N SER A 281 -13.35 -7.63 2.64
CA SER A 281 -14.39 -7.03 3.46
C SER A 281 -15.53 -8.02 3.60
N ASP A 282 -16.45 -7.74 4.52
CA ASP A 282 -17.71 -8.44 4.59
C ASP A 282 -18.61 -8.10 3.38
N THR A 283 -19.58 -8.97 3.13
CA THR A 283 -20.50 -8.92 1.97
C THR A 283 -21.46 -7.72 1.97
N ARG A 284 -21.52 -6.95 3.06
CA ARG A 284 -22.32 -5.72 3.12
C ARG A 284 -21.72 -4.66 2.19
N PRO A 285 -22.53 -3.77 1.59
CA PRO A 285 -22.01 -2.73 0.72
C PRO A 285 -20.99 -1.87 1.45
N VAL A 286 -19.95 -1.44 0.73
CA VAL A 286 -18.92 -0.55 1.26
C VAL A 286 -19.51 0.85 1.37
N ASP A 287 -19.48 1.39 2.58
CA ASP A 287 -19.78 2.80 2.83
C ASP A 287 -18.47 3.58 2.84
N MET A 288 -18.38 4.57 1.96
CA MET A 288 -17.18 5.36 1.77
C MET A 288 -16.81 6.16 3.01
N ALA A 289 -17.80 6.65 3.76
CA ALA A 289 -17.55 7.36 5.02
C ALA A 289 -16.96 6.41 6.08
N CYS A 290 -17.45 5.17 6.15
CA CYS A 290 -16.88 4.16 7.04
C CYS A 290 -15.44 3.80 6.63
N TYR A 291 -15.16 3.72 5.34
CA TYR A 291 -13.83 3.44 4.82
C TYR A 291 -12.82 4.54 5.20
N GLU A 292 -13.18 5.80 4.98
CA GLU A 292 -12.37 6.98 5.33
C GLU A 292 -12.06 6.99 6.84
N MET A 293 -13.09 6.83 7.68
CA MET A 293 -12.89 6.75 9.14
C MET A 293 -11.94 5.62 9.56
N CYS A 294 -12.05 4.44 8.93
CA CYS A 294 -11.17 3.32 9.22
C CYS A 294 -9.73 3.59 8.76
N SER A 295 -9.54 4.16 7.57
CA SER A 295 -8.22 4.47 7.01
C SER A 295 -7.47 5.48 7.89
N ASP A 296 -8.13 6.58 8.26
CA ASP A 296 -7.58 7.61 9.12
C ASP A 296 -7.25 7.07 10.51
N TYR A 297 -8.10 6.17 11.03
CA TYR A 297 -7.83 5.55 12.32
C TYR A 297 -6.56 4.70 12.30
N ILE A 298 -6.25 4.02 11.19
CA ILE A 298 -4.98 3.28 11.05
C ILE A 298 -3.80 4.26 11.12
N ASP A 299 -3.85 5.43 10.46
CA ASP A 299 -2.77 6.42 10.53
C ASP A 299 -2.57 6.93 11.95
N VAL A 300 -3.66 7.26 12.66
CA VAL A 300 -3.58 7.67 14.07
C VAL A 300 -2.89 6.61 14.93
N ILE A 301 -3.22 5.33 14.74
CA ILE A 301 -2.60 4.24 15.51
C ILE A 301 -1.13 4.04 15.13
N VAL A 302 -0.78 4.11 13.85
CA VAL A 302 0.60 4.00 13.40
C VAL A 302 1.44 5.16 13.94
N ASP A 303 0.97 6.40 13.83
CA ASP A 303 1.67 7.60 14.30
C ASP A 303 1.87 7.59 15.82
N ILE A 304 0.83 7.22 16.58
CA ILE A 304 0.92 7.08 18.04
C ILE A 304 1.90 5.97 18.41
N SER A 305 1.85 4.85 17.68
CA SER A 305 2.75 3.73 17.93
C SER A 305 4.19 4.14 17.65
N GLU A 306 4.48 4.82 16.54
CA GLU A 306 5.83 5.32 16.23
C GLU A 306 6.34 6.31 17.29
N LEU A 307 5.47 7.19 17.79
CA LEU A 307 5.84 8.17 18.82
C LEU A 307 6.18 7.52 20.17
N TYR A 308 5.46 6.47 20.58
CA TYR A 308 5.55 5.89 21.93
C TYR A 308 6.21 4.51 22.02
N SER A 309 6.49 3.86 20.90
CA SER A 309 7.16 2.54 20.83
C SER A 309 8.68 2.62 21.00
N TRP A 310 9.21 3.80 21.34
CA TRP A 310 10.62 3.91 21.65
C TRP A 310 10.97 3.15 22.95
N ASP A 311 11.84 2.15 22.80
CA ASP A 311 12.42 1.39 23.89
C ASP A 311 13.46 2.24 24.63
N HIS A 312 12.98 3.01 25.60
CA HIS A 312 13.85 3.76 26.50
C HIS A 312 14.66 2.77 27.38
N PRO A 313 15.98 2.93 27.52
CA PRO A 313 16.84 2.00 28.28
C PRO A 313 16.41 1.81 29.75
N ASP A 314 15.77 2.82 30.34
CA ASP A 314 15.23 2.78 31.71
C ASP A 314 13.81 2.17 31.83
N ARG A 315 13.18 1.81 30.70
CA ARG A 315 11.80 1.29 30.67
C ARG A 315 11.82 -0.19 31.09
N LYS A 316 11.33 -0.47 32.30
CA LYS A 316 11.15 -1.85 32.76
C LYS A 316 9.89 -2.45 32.16
N ALA A 317 10.02 -3.60 31.50
CA ALA A 317 8.88 -4.37 31.01
C ALA A 317 7.91 -4.69 32.17
N LYS A 318 6.63 -4.37 32.00
CA LYS A 318 5.58 -4.59 33.01
C LYS A 318 4.96 -6.00 32.96
N GLY A 319 5.75 -7.01 32.60
CA GLY A 319 5.32 -8.41 32.47
C GLY A 319 5.18 -8.87 31.02
N PRO A 320 4.53 -10.02 30.78
CA PRO A 320 4.28 -10.53 29.43
C PRO A 320 3.34 -9.58 28.70
N GLN A 321 3.84 -8.98 27.61
CA GLN A 321 3.05 -8.13 26.73
C GLN A 321 2.60 -8.93 25.51
N VAL A 322 1.37 -8.67 25.07
CA VAL A 322 0.86 -9.14 23.79
C VAL A 322 1.64 -8.37 22.72
N SER A 323 2.16 -9.08 21.72
CA SER A 323 3.01 -8.45 20.70
C SER A 323 2.18 -7.65 19.71
N GLU A 324 0.93 -8.05 19.53
CA GLU A 324 0.00 -7.51 18.55
C GLU A 324 -0.63 -6.21 19.06
N ALA A 325 -0.65 -5.19 18.20
CA ALA A 325 -1.33 -3.94 18.48
C ALA A 325 -2.85 -4.13 18.49
N GLU A 326 -3.50 -3.70 19.58
CA GLU A 326 -4.96 -3.67 19.72
C GLU A 326 -5.38 -2.28 20.15
N SER A 327 -6.37 -1.71 19.47
CA SER A 327 -6.92 -0.40 19.80
C SER A 327 -8.43 -0.35 19.62
N HIS A 328 -9.07 0.49 20.42
CA HIS A 328 -10.52 0.69 20.39
C HIS A 328 -10.83 2.14 20.70
N VAL A 329 -11.65 2.76 19.85
CA VAL A 329 -12.16 4.11 20.04
C VAL A 329 -13.68 4.08 20.05
N ILE A 330 -14.28 4.85 20.96
CA ILE A 330 -15.73 5.01 21.06
C ILE A 330 -16.05 6.45 20.68
N LEU A 331 -16.84 6.60 19.62
CA LEU A 331 -17.31 7.87 19.10
C LEU A 331 -18.50 8.39 19.93
N HIS A 332 -18.83 9.67 19.74
CA HIS A 332 -19.91 10.34 20.49
C HIS A 332 -21.30 9.71 20.26
N ASP A 333 -21.52 9.13 19.09
CA ASP A 333 -22.73 8.39 18.71
C ASP A 333 -22.80 6.98 19.32
N LYS A 334 -21.84 6.62 20.19
CA LYS A 334 -21.66 5.29 20.78
C LYS A 334 -21.28 4.20 19.78
N CYS A 335 -20.84 4.58 18.57
CA CYS A 335 -20.17 3.67 17.66
C CYS A 335 -18.77 3.33 18.19
N MET A 336 -18.37 2.07 18.11
CA MET A 336 -17.03 1.62 18.46
C MET A 336 -16.27 1.23 17.20
N ILE A 337 -15.09 1.81 16.98
CA ILE A 337 -14.13 1.32 15.99
C ILE A 337 -13.11 0.46 16.74
N HIS A 338 -12.97 -0.79 16.31
CA HIS A 338 -12.04 -1.77 16.84
C HIS A 338 -10.96 -2.03 15.80
N LEU A 339 -9.69 -1.92 16.21
CA LEU A 339 -8.53 -2.24 15.38
C LEU A 339 -7.71 -3.31 16.07
N MET A 340 -7.35 -4.34 15.31
CA MET A 340 -6.45 -5.39 15.78
C MET A 340 -5.47 -5.79 14.69
N GLU A 341 -4.19 -5.81 15.04
CA GLU A 341 -3.13 -6.34 14.18
C GLU A 341 -3.33 -7.84 13.97
N MET A 342 -3.37 -8.25 12.70
CA MET A 342 -3.55 -9.65 12.31
C MET A 342 -2.20 -10.30 12.00
N ASN A 343 -1.36 -9.59 11.23
CA ASN A 343 0.02 -9.95 10.97
C ASN A 343 0.84 -8.66 10.73
N LYS A 344 2.14 -8.81 10.40
CA LYS A 344 3.06 -7.68 10.18
C LYS A 344 2.57 -6.64 9.16
N TYR A 345 1.78 -7.06 8.17
CA TYR A 345 1.28 -6.20 7.08
C TYR A 345 -0.20 -5.87 7.23
N LEU A 346 -0.97 -6.73 7.91
CA LEU A 346 -2.42 -6.71 7.92
C LEU A 346 -3.00 -6.30 9.26
N CYS A 347 -3.97 -5.40 9.21
CA CYS A 347 -4.79 -5.04 10.34
C CYS A 347 -6.27 -5.26 10.03
N LEU A 348 -7.00 -5.77 11.01
CA LEU A 348 -8.46 -5.84 10.96
C LEU A 348 -9.02 -4.57 11.59
N VAL A 349 -9.89 -3.87 10.87
CA VAL A 349 -10.62 -2.72 11.39
C VAL A 349 -12.11 -3.01 11.27
N SER A 350 -12.83 -2.91 12.38
CA SER A 350 -14.26 -3.19 12.46
C SER A 350 -15.02 -2.02 13.08
N VAL A 351 -16.17 -1.71 12.49
CA VAL A 351 -17.11 -0.70 12.98
C VAL A 351 -18.28 -1.42 13.65
N ILE A 352 -18.57 -1.05 14.90
CA ILE A 352 -19.59 -1.69 15.74
C ILE A 352 -20.57 -0.61 16.23
N LYS A 353 -21.74 -0.53 15.60
CA LYS A 353 -22.87 0.30 16.05
C LYS A 353 -23.71 -0.43 17.11
N ASN A 354 -23.09 -0.69 18.26
CA ASN A 354 -23.81 -1.22 19.42
C ASN A 354 -23.28 -0.56 20.71
N PRO A 355 -24.11 0.16 21.48
CA PRO A 355 -23.68 0.79 22.72
C PRO A 355 -23.20 -0.22 23.78
N ASP A 356 -23.67 -1.47 23.71
CA ASP A 356 -23.30 -2.54 24.65
C ASP A 356 -22.02 -3.28 24.21
N ALA A 357 -21.44 -2.92 23.06
CA ALA A 357 -20.22 -3.56 22.54
C ALA A 357 -19.06 -3.47 23.55
N LYS A 358 -19.00 -2.38 24.32
CA LYS A 358 -17.98 -2.17 25.36
C LYS A 358 -18.02 -3.26 26.44
N GLU A 359 -19.20 -3.73 26.82
CA GLU A 359 -19.35 -4.77 27.84
C GLU A 359 -18.99 -6.15 27.30
N LYS A 360 -19.16 -6.35 25.99
CA LYS A 360 -18.86 -7.61 25.29
C LYS A 360 -17.45 -7.66 24.69
N LYS A 361 -16.57 -6.70 25.03
CA LYS A 361 -15.21 -6.60 24.50
C LYS A 361 -14.46 -7.92 24.54
N GLY A 362 -14.46 -8.62 25.68
CA GLY A 362 -13.72 -9.87 25.83
C GLY A 362 -14.16 -10.98 24.86
N LEU A 363 -15.44 -11.00 24.46
CA LEU A 363 -15.95 -11.94 23.45
C LEU A 363 -15.52 -11.52 22.04
N ILE A 364 -15.55 -10.21 21.74
CA ILE A 364 -15.10 -9.66 20.46
C ILE A 364 -13.62 -9.99 20.25
N ASP A 365 -12.77 -9.72 21.25
CA ASP A 365 -11.33 -9.98 21.15
C ASP A 365 -11.03 -11.48 21.00
N MET A 366 -11.78 -12.35 21.70
CA MET A 366 -11.65 -13.79 21.54
C MET A 366 -12.01 -14.24 20.11
N ASN A 367 -13.08 -13.72 19.54
CA ASN A 367 -13.48 -14.02 18.18
C ASN A 367 -12.45 -13.49 17.16
N CYS A 368 -11.94 -12.27 17.34
CA CYS A 368 -10.91 -11.69 16.49
C CYS A 368 -9.59 -12.48 16.55
N ARG A 369 -9.17 -12.97 17.74
CA ARG A 369 -8.01 -13.87 17.87
C ARG A 369 -8.23 -15.20 17.16
N THR A 370 -9.42 -15.77 17.28
CA THR A 370 -9.77 -17.01 16.57
C THR A 370 -9.70 -16.81 15.05
N PHE A 371 -10.19 -15.66 14.57
CA PHE A 371 -10.07 -15.26 13.17
C PHE A 371 -8.60 -15.07 12.76
N GLN A 372 -7.77 -14.44 13.60
CA GLN A 372 -6.34 -14.27 13.36
C GLN A 372 -5.62 -15.62 13.16
N TYR A 373 -5.91 -16.62 14.01
CA TYR A 373 -5.35 -17.97 13.85
C TYR A 373 -5.81 -18.61 12.53
N ALA A 374 -7.10 -18.52 12.20
CA ALA A 374 -7.63 -19.06 10.96
C ALA A 374 -7.02 -18.39 9.72
N LEU A 375 -6.82 -17.07 9.76
CA LEU A 375 -6.21 -16.28 8.70
C LEU A 375 -4.74 -16.68 8.48
N ASN A 376 -3.97 -16.86 9.55
CA ASN A 376 -2.60 -17.34 9.46
C ASN A 376 -2.52 -18.78 8.90
N GLU A 377 -3.48 -19.66 9.24
CA GLU A 377 -3.57 -20.97 8.62
C GLU A 377 -3.86 -20.90 7.13
N VAL A 378 -4.80 -20.06 6.70
CA VAL A 378 -5.12 -19.87 5.27
C VAL A 378 -3.86 -19.46 4.52
N PHE A 379 -3.15 -18.43 4.98
CA PHE A 379 -1.93 -17.96 4.33
C PHE A 379 -0.80 -19.00 4.34
N SER A 380 -0.67 -19.82 5.39
CA SER A 380 0.32 -20.90 5.40
C SER A 380 0.07 -21.95 4.32
N ARG A 381 -1.20 -22.24 4.01
CA ARG A 381 -1.57 -23.23 2.99
C ARG A 381 -1.44 -22.71 1.57
N THR A 382 -1.60 -21.40 1.35
CA THR A 382 -1.55 -20.78 0.02
C THR A 382 -0.12 -20.74 -0.54
N TRP A 383 0.91 -20.75 0.31
CA TRP A 383 2.32 -20.65 -0.11
C TRP A 383 3.02 -22.00 -0.26
N ASP A 384 2.38 -23.08 0.20
CA ASP A 384 2.86 -24.47 0.08
C ASP A 384 2.29 -25.18 -1.17
N GLN A 385 1.45 -24.51 -1.97
CA GLN A 385 0.96 -25.02 -3.25
C GLN A 385 1.68 -24.37 -4.44
N GLU A 386 2.99 -24.62 -4.54
CA GLU A 386 3.74 -24.64 -5.82
C GLU A 386 4.61 -25.90 -5.91
#